data_AF-A0A957MCP4-F1
#
_entry.id   AF-A0A957MCP4-F1
#
_cell.length_a   1.000
_cell.length_b   1.000
_cell.length_c   1.000
_cell.angle_alpha   90.00
_cell.angle_beta   90.00
_cell.angle_gamma   90.00
#
_symmetry.space_group_name_H-M   'P 1'
#
loop_
_entity.id
_entity.type
_entity.pdbx_description
1 polymer ?
#
loop_
_entity_poly.entity_id
_entity_poly.type
_entity_poly.pdbx_seq_one_letter_code
_entity_poly.pdbx_strand_id
1 'polypeptide(L)'
;MRALNGDLVAFAEGRVESASDSTRTIRIVSKVSRDNGRTWGALRVVARNIVDGVEHAAMNASPVVDTVRGTGRIVLVFKKLESSEWEIAQGRGVMRTSCIFSDDHGQSWHGERDITAQVHRPQPPDNWRIQVPTLGHA
;
A
#
# COMPACT_ATOMS: atom_id res chain seq x y z
N MET A 1 1.80 10.83 7.48
CA MET A 1 3.25 11.04 7.61
C MET A 1 3.64 12.45 7.17
N ARG A 2 4.81 12.92 7.58
CA ARG A 2 5.39 14.18 7.08
C ARG A 2 6.50 13.86 6.08
N ALA A 3 6.39 14.39 4.86
CA ALA A 3 7.43 14.32 3.85
C ALA A 3 8.59 15.27 4.20
N LEU A 4 9.76 15.09 3.56
CA LEU A 4 10.96 15.85 3.90
C LEU A 4 10.81 17.36 3.66
N ASN A 5 9.98 17.78 2.69
CA ASN A 5 9.66 19.18 2.42
C ASN A 5 8.67 19.80 3.43
N GLY A 6 8.22 19.04 4.43
CA GLY A 6 7.26 19.48 5.45
C GLY A 6 5.80 19.19 5.13
N ASP A 7 5.47 18.79 3.89
CA ASP A 7 4.11 18.42 3.51
C ASP A 7 3.61 17.22 4.32
N LEU A 8 2.31 17.18 4.61
CA LEU A 8 1.67 16.02 5.19
C LEU A 8 1.07 15.15 4.09
N VAL A 9 1.38 13.87 4.11
CA VAL A 9 0.76 12.86 3.24
C VAL A 9 -0.06 11.92 4.11
N ALA A 10 -1.35 11.84 3.81
CA ALA A 10 -2.29 10.91 4.46
C ALA A 10 -2.65 9.80 3.47
N PHE A 11 -2.67 8.56 3.95
CA PHE A 11 -3.06 7.37 3.18
C PHE A 11 -4.30 6.74 3.79
N ALA A 12 -5.12 6.12 2.95
CA ALA A 12 -6.27 5.34 3.36
C ALA A 12 -6.57 4.23 2.35
N GLU A 13 -7.47 3.34 2.75
CA GLU A 13 -8.10 2.37 1.86
C GLU A 13 -9.37 2.98 1.24
N GLY A 14 -9.36 3.14 -0.07
CA GLY A 14 -10.54 3.46 -0.86
C GLY A 14 -11.35 2.19 -1.12
N ARG A 15 -12.13 1.77 -0.12
CA ARG A 15 -13.03 0.61 -0.19
C ARG A 15 -14.25 0.97 -1.02
N VAL A 16 -14.43 0.32 -2.18
CA VAL A 16 -15.39 0.79 -3.20
C VAL A 16 -16.81 0.35 -2.87
N GLU A 17 -17.02 -0.91 -2.52
CA GLU A 17 -18.37 -1.46 -2.38
C GLU A 17 -18.93 -1.36 -0.95
N SER A 18 -18.09 -1.50 0.08
CA SER A 18 -18.53 -1.46 1.47
C SER A 18 -17.41 -1.09 2.44
N ALA A 19 -17.76 -0.83 3.70
CA ALA A 19 -16.79 -0.63 4.77
C ALA A 19 -16.08 -1.91 5.23
N SER A 20 -16.38 -3.08 4.64
CA SER A 20 -15.77 -4.36 5.03
C SER A 20 -14.27 -4.42 4.69
N ASP A 21 -13.46 -4.98 5.59
CA ASP A 21 -12.05 -5.29 5.35
C ASP A 21 -11.85 -6.30 4.19
N SER A 22 -12.90 -7.06 3.86
CA SER A 22 -12.88 -8.08 2.80
C SER A 22 -13.68 -7.66 1.55
N THR A 23 -13.97 -6.36 1.38
CA THR A 23 -14.62 -5.91 0.13
C THR A 23 -13.74 -6.19 -1.07
N ARG A 24 -14.36 -6.52 -2.20
CA ARG A 24 -13.68 -7.00 -3.40
C ARG A 24 -12.67 -5.99 -3.94
N THR A 25 -13.04 -4.72 -4.02
CA THR A 25 -12.19 -3.66 -4.57
C THR A 25 -11.74 -2.70 -3.49
N ILE A 26 -10.43 -2.70 -3.23
CA ILE A 26 -9.78 -1.74 -2.34
C ILE A 26 -8.64 -1.11 -3.11
N ARG A 27 -8.59 0.22 -3.07
CA ARG A 27 -7.49 1.01 -3.64
C ARG A 27 -6.69 1.62 -2.51
N ILE A 28 -5.41 1.84 -2.71
CA ILE A 28 -4.69 2.75 -1.84
C ILE A 28 -4.88 4.16 -2.35
N VAL A 29 -5.34 5.04 -1.49
CA VAL A 29 -5.57 6.44 -1.81
C VAL A 29 -4.74 7.35 -0.91
N SER A 30 -4.42 8.54 -1.40
CA SER A 30 -3.72 9.55 -0.63
C SER A 30 -4.29 10.95 -0.81
N LYS A 31 -4.08 11.80 0.18
CA LYS A 31 -4.18 13.26 0.07
C LYS A 31 -2.93 13.92 0.61
N VAL A 32 -2.60 15.10 0.08
CA VAL A 32 -1.48 15.91 0.52
C VAL A 32 -1.99 17.24 1.09
N SER A 33 -1.42 17.66 2.21
CA SER A 33 -1.61 18.98 2.80
C SER A 33 -0.28 19.72 2.85
N ARG A 34 -0.30 20.99 2.43
CA ARG A 34 0.87 21.89 2.41
C ARG A 34 0.84 22.95 3.52
N ASP A 35 -0.19 22.92 4.36
CA ASP A 35 -0.49 23.97 5.35
C ASP A 35 -0.70 23.38 6.75
N ASN A 36 0.03 22.30 7.04
CA ASN A 36 0.00 21.57 8.30
C ASN A 36 -1.38 20.98 8.65
N GLY A 37 -2.08 20.47 7.64
CA GLY A 37 -3.33 19.73 7.79
C GLY A 37 -4.59 20.59 7.79
N ARG A 38 -4.46 21.91 7.57
CA ARG A 38 -5.63 22.82 7.53
C ARG A 38 -6.47 22.59 6.28
N THR A 39 -5.83 22.42 5.13
CA THR A 39 -6.48 22.04 3.88
C THR A 39 -5.79 20.83 3.26
N TRP A 40 -6.57 20.10 2.46
CA TRP A 40 -6.11 18.90 1.80
C TRP A 40 -6.42 19.00 0.31
N GLY A 41 -5.44 18.63 -0.52
CA GLY A 41 -5.63 18.53 -1.96
C GLY A 41 -6.63 17.43 -2.36
N ALA A 42 -6.81 17.30 -3.68
CA ALA A 42 -7.66 16.27 -4.25
C ALA A 42 -7.22 14.86 -3.83
N LEU A 43 -8.20 13.94 -3.74
CA LEU A 43 -7.94 12.52 -3.54
C LEU A 43 -7.17 11.96 -4.73
N ARG A 44 -6.11 11.18 -4.47
CA ARG A 44 -5.33 10.49 -5.49
C ARG A 44 -5.39 8.99 -5.26
N VAL A 45 -5.50 8.22 -6.34
CA VAL A 45 -5.31 6.77 -6.30
C VAL A 45 -3.82 6.50 -6.46
N VAL A 46 -3.22 5.87 -5.45
CA VAL A 46 -1.79 5.52 -5.40
C VAL A 46 -1.53 4.17 -6.01
N ALA A 47 -2.36 3.18 -5.66
CA ALA A 47 -2.22 1.81 -6.15
C ALA A 47 -3.59 1.17 -6.39
N ARG A 48 -3.63 0.34 -7.44
CA ARG A 48 -4.75 -0.55 -7.79
C ARG A 48 -4.19 -1.96 -7.99
N ASN A 49 -5.02 -2.97 -7.77
CA ASN A 49 -4.70 -4.34 -8.15
C ASN A 49 -5.61 -4.73 -9.32
N ILE A 50 -5.09 -4.74 -10.55
CA ILE A 50 -5.86 -5.14 -11.73
C ILE A 50 -5.20 -6.37 -12.31
N VAL A 51 -5.93 -7.48 -12.36
CA VAL A 51 -5.49 -8.77 -12.91
C VAL A 51 -6.52 -9.20 -13.94
N ASP A 52 -6.08 -9.44 -15.17
CA ASP A 52 -6.94 -9.86 -16.29
C ASP A 52 -8.19 -8.98 -16.49
N GLY A 53 -8.04 -7.68 -16.29
CA GLY A 53 -9.12 -6.69 -16.41
C GLY A 53 -10.07 -6.60 -15.22
N VAL A 54 -9.89 -7.43 -14.19
CA VAL A 54 -10.66 -7.40 -12.95
C VAL A 54 -9.89 -6.64 -11.87
N GLU A 55 -10.57 -5.72 -11.19
CA GLU A 55 -9.97 -4.97 -10.07
C GLU A 55 -10.21 -5.70 -8.74
N HIS A 56 -9.14 -5.90 -7.97
CA HIS A 56 -9.15 -6.54 -6.65
C HIS A 56 -8.55 -5.60 -5.59
N ALA A 57 -8.27 -6.11 -4.40
CA ALA A 57 -7.78 -5.32 -3.29
C ALA A 57 -6.27 -5.03 -3.36
N ALA A 58 -5.91 -3.76 -3.24
CA ALA A 58 -4.61 -3.25 -2.81
C ALA A 58 -4.82 -2.48 -1.49
N MET A 59 -4.15 -2.90 -0.42
CA MET A 59 -4.50 -2.46 0.94
C MET A 59 -3.29 -2.47 1.89
N ASN A 60 -3.51 -2.03 3.14
CA ASN A 60 -2.49 -1.96 4.18
C ASN A 60 -1.28 -1.10 3.80
N ALA A 61 -1.55 0.16 3.46
CA ALA A 61 -0.53 1.16 3.15
C ALA A 61 0.44 1.37 4.33
N SER A 62 1.73 1.09 4.09
CA SER A 62 2.83 1.32 5.03
C SER A 62 3.92 2.19 4.39
N PRO A 63 3.81 3.52 4.50
CA PRO A 63 4.78 4.44 3.93
C PRO A 63 5.98 4.67 4.86
N VAL A 64 7.16 4.80 4.26
CA VAL A 64 8.42 5.20 4.92
C VAL A 64 9.05 6.33 4.12
N VAL A 65 9.57 7.35 4.80
CA VAL A 65 10.32 8.45 4.17
C VAL A 65 11.81 8.20 4.40
N ASP A 66 12.61 8.26 3.33
CA ASP A 66 14.06 8.22 3.43
C ASP A 66 14.61 9.55 3.95
N THR A 67 14.65 9.66 5.27
CA THR A 67 15.24 10.78 6.02
C THR A 67 16.73 10.57 6.28
N VAL A 68 17.17 9.30 6.37
CA VAL A 68 18.55 8.94 6.72
C VAL A 68 19.53 9.37 5.64
N ARG A 69 19.20 9.16 4.35
CA ARG A 69 20.04 9.62 3.23
C ARG A 69 19.65 11.02 2.75
N GLY A 70 18.60 11.60 3.32
CA GLY A 70 18.10 12.93 2.96
C GLY A 70 17.47 13.02 1.57
N THR A 71 17.17 11.90 0.91
CA THR A 71 16.56 11.92 -0.44
C THR A 71 15.11 12.37 -0.41
N GLY A 72 14.41 12.17 0.71
CA GLY A 72 12.99 12.47 0.85
C GLY A 72 12.08 11.55 0.04
N ARG A 73 12.64 10.51 -0.60
CA ARG A 73 11.88 9.46 -1.30
C ARG A 73 10.93 8.80 -0.31
N ILE A 74 9.70 8.61 -0.75
CA ILE A 74 8.69 7.85 -0.03
C ILE A 74 8.67 6.46 -0.64
N VAL A 75 8.87 5.44 0.19
CA VAL A 75 8.62 4.05 -0.16
C VAL A 75 7.30 3.65 0.48
N LEU A 76 6.31 3.31 -0.33
CA LEU A 76 5.05 2.77 0.15
C LEU A 76 5.04 1.26 -0.07
N VAL A 77 5.02 0.50 1.02
CA VAL A 77 4.84 -0.95 1.02
C VAL A 77 3.37 -1.27 1.28
N PHE A 78 2.83 -2.24 0.56
CA PHE A 78 1.43 -2.62 0.66
C PHE A 78 1.19 -4.05 0.14
N LYS A 79 -0.01 -4.59 0.37
CA LYS A 79 -0.37 -5.93 -0.11
C LYS A 79 -1.41 -5.89 -1.22
N LYS A 80 -1.34 -6.87 -2.12
CA LYS A 80 -2.29 -7.13 -3.21
C LYS A 80 -2.88 -8.52 -3.05
N LEU A 81 -4.20 -8.61 -3.19
CA LEU A 81 -4.99 -9.81 -2.92
C LEU A 81 -5.98 -10.01 -4.07
N GLU A 82 -6.07 -11.24 -4.58
CA GLU A 82 -7.11 -11.66 -5.53
C GLU A 82 -8.22 -12.48 -4.85
N SER A 83 -7.94 -13.03 -3.65
CA SER A 83 -8.83 -13.83 -2.82
C SER A 83 -8.96 -13.19 -1.43
N SER A 84 -9.97 -13.60 -0.66
CA SER A 84 -10.11 -13.15 0.73
C SER A 84 -8.96 -13.63 1.61
N GLU A 85 -8.67 -12.90 2.70
CA GLU A 85 -7.66 -13.33 3.67
C GLU A 85 -7.99 -14.70 4.29
N TRP A 86 -9.29 -15.00 4.43
CA TRP A 86 -9.76 -16.32 4.88
C TRP A 86 -9.34 -17.44 3.91
N GLU A 87 -9.55 -17.26 2.62
CA GLU A 87 -9.14 -18.26 1.61
C GLU A 87 -7.63 -18.44 1.57
N ILE A 88 -6.88 -17.35 1.71
CA ILE A 88 -5.41 -17.39 1.75
C ILE A 88 -4.92 -18.14 2.99
N ALA A 89 -5.52 -17.90 4.16
CA ALA A 89 -5.20 -18.66 5.38
C ALA A 89 -5.45 -20.17 5.24
N GLN A 90 -6.40 -20.56 4.37
CA GLN A 90 -6.69 -21.95 4.01
C GLN A 90 -5.77 -22.50 2.89
N GLY A 91 -4.83 -21.71 2.37
CA GLY A 91 -3.94 -22.10 1.28
C GLY A 91 -4.57 -22.04 -0.11
N ARG A 92 -5.69 -21.32 -0.27
CA ARG A 92 -6.44 -21.18 -1.53
C ARG A 92 -6.22 -19.83 -2.22
N GLY A 93 -5.07 -19.22 -2.01
CA GLY A 93 -4.72 -17.94 -2.62
C GLY A 93 -3.31 -17.51 -2.22
N VAL A 94 -2.86 -16.41 -2.81
CA VAL A 94 -1.55 -15.81 -2.53
C VAL A 94 -1.72 -14.36 -2.12
N MET A 95 -1.12 -14.00 -0.98
CA MET A 95 -0.96 -12.61 -0.57
C MET A 95 0.36 -12.09 -1.16
N ARG A 96 0.28 -11.11 -2.06
CA ARG A 96 1.48 -10.50 -2.65
C ARG A 96 1.83 -9.22 -1.92
N THR A 97 3.13 -8.98 -1.76
CA THR A 97 3.64 -7.72 -1.20
C THR A 97 4.27 -6.90 -2.32
N SER A 98 3.81 -5.67 -2.47
CA SER A 98 4.34 -4.70 -3.44
C SER A 98 4.96 -3.50 -2.73
N CYS A 99 5.86 -2.82 -3.42
CA CYS A 99 6.27 -1.46 -3.06
C CYS A 99 6.16 -0.51 -4.26
N ILE A 100 5.92 0.77 -3.98
CA ILE A 100 5.87 1.86 -4.98
C ILE A 100 6.55 3.11 -4.40
N PHE A 101 7.10 3.95 -5.27
CA PHE A 101 7.92 5.08 -4.86
C PHE A 101 7.28 6.42 -5.21
N SER A 102 7.55 7.43 -4.39
CA SER A 102 7.33 8.83 -4.74
C SER A 102 8.61 9.61 -4.48
N ASP A 103 9.08 10.32 -5.49
CA ASP A 103 10.27 11.19 -5.44
C ASP A 103 9.90 12.68 -5.38
N ASP A 104 8.60 12.98 -5.31
CA ASP A 104 8.04 14.33 -5.33
C ASP A 104 7.13 14.59 -4.12
N HIS A 105 7.45 13.98 -2.98
CA HIS A 105 6.75 14.19 -1.70
C HIS A 105 5.25 13.82 -1.74
N GLY A 106 4.89 12.77 -2.46
CA GLY A 106 3.55 12.20 -2.50
C GLY A 106 2.64 12.83 -3.56
N GLN A 107 3.21 13.56 -4.53
CA GLN A 107 2.44 14.16 -5.62
C GLN A 107 2.17 13.15 -6.74
N SER A 108 3.16 12.32 -7.07
CA SER A 108 3.07 11.22 -8.02
C SER A 108 3.77 9.96 -7.50
N TRP A 109 3.42 8.82 -8.11
CA TRP A 109 3.86 7.50 -7.69
C TRP A 109 4.32 6.70 -8.90
N HIS A 110 5.44 6.00 -8.78
CA HIS A 110 6.06 5.30 -9.90
C HIS A 110 6.86 4.08 -9.44
N GLY A 111 7.24 3.25 -10.43
CA GLY A 111 8.17 2.14 -10.22
C GLY A 111 7.62 1.08 -9.27
N GLU A 112 6.34 0.73 -9.37
CA GLU A 112 5.77 -0.36 -8.58
C GLU A 112 6.54 -1.66 -8.82
N ARG A 113 6.85 -2.40 -7.74
CA ARG A 113 7.55 -3.68 -7.77
C ARG A 113 6.85 -4.69 -6.88
N ASP A 114 6.66 -5.91 -7.40
CA ASP A 114 6.38 -7.08 -6.58
C ASP A 114 7.66 -7.49 -5.83
N ILE A 115 7.60 -7.50 -4.51
CA ILE A 115 8.70 -7.91 -3.63
C ILE A 115 8.38 -9.20 -2.86
N THR A 116 7.31 -9.90 -3.23
CA THR A 116 6.81 -11.09 -2.53
C THR A 116 7.90 -12.13 -2.32
N ALA A 117 8.68 -12.45 -3.35
CA ALA A 117 9.77 -13.43 -3.24
C ALA A 117 10.91 -13.00 -2.30
N GLN A 118 11.04 -11.71 -1.99
CA GLN A 118 12.08 -11.18 -1.11
C GLN A 118 11.66 -11.19 0.36
N VAL A 119 10.36 -11.03 0.63
CA VAL A 119 9.84 -10.83 1.99
C VAL A 119 8.95 -11.96 2.47
N HIS A 120 8.42 -12.78 1.57
CA HIS A 120 7.47 -13.85 1.87
C HIS A 120 8.08 -15.24 1.76
N ARG A 121 7.64 -16.13 2.66
CA ARG A 121 8.15 -17.49 2.78
C ARG A 121 7.00 -18.51 2.76
N PRO A 122 6.28 -18.65 1.63
CA PRO A 122 5.12 -19.53 1.54
C PRO A 122 5.49 -21.02 1.43
N GLN A 123 6.76 -21.35 1.26
CA GLN A 123 7.25 -22.71 1.09
C GLN A 123 7.73 -23.31 2.42
N PRO A 124 7.77 -24.65 2.55
CA PRO A 124 8.38 -25.32 3.69
C PRO A 124 9.85 -24.90 3.90
N PRO A 125 10.36 -24.87 5.14
CA PRO A 125 9.67 -25.23 6.39
C PRO A 125 8.77 -24.11 6.97
N ASP A 126 8.86 -22.88 6.46
CA ASP A 126 8.19 -21.71 7.05
C ASP A 126 6.68 -21.69 6.80
N ASN A 127 6.26 -21.91 5.54
CA ASN A 127 4.84 -21.99 5.12
C ASN A 127 3.97 -20.81 5.60
N TRP A 128 4.50 -19.59 5.52
CA TRP A 128 3.76 -18.38 5.88
C TRP A 128 2.63 -18.17 4.87
N ARG A 129 1.39 -18.16 5.34
CA ARG A 129 0.21 -17.94 4.47
C ARG A 129 -0.24 -16.48 4.46
N ILE A 130 -0.12 -15.80 5.59
CA ILE A 130 -0.50 -14.41 5.77
C ILE A 130 0.75 -13.61 6.12
N GLN A 131 1.02 -12.56 5.35
CA GLN A 131 2.07 -11.61 5.64
C GLN A 131 1.60 -10.19 5.34
N VAL A 132 1.56 -9.39 6.38
CA VAL A 132 0.95 -8.08 6.33
C VAL A 132 2.00 -7.02 6.70
N PRO A 133 2.23 -5.99 5.87
CA PRO A 133 3.01 -4.85 6.30
C PRO A 133 2.28 -4.13 7.43
N THR A 134 3.02 -3.49 8.34
CA THR A 134 2.44 -2.69 9.42
C THR A 134 1.48 -1.64 8.88
N LEU A 135 0.36 -1.40 9.57
CA LEU A 135 -0.53 -0.31 9.20
C LEU A 135 0.09 1.04 9.61
N GLY A 136 0.12 1.99 8.68
CA GLY A 136 0.64 3.33 8.95
C GLY A 136 2.18 3.40 8.88
N HIS A 137 2.76 4.27 9.70
CA HIS A 137 4.19 4.58 9.70
C HIS A 137 4.66 4.87 11.13
N ALA A 138 5.94 4.65 11.39
CA ALA A 138 6.63 5.09 12.60
C ALA A 138 7.40 6.39 12.33
#